data_AF-A0A7Y5MS35-F1
#
_entry.id   AF-A0A7Y5MS35-F1
#
_cell.length_a   1.000
_cell.length_b   1.000
_cell.length_c   1.000
_cell.angle_alpha   90.00
_cell.angle_beta   90.00
_cell.angle_gamma   90.00
#
_symmetry.space_group_name_H-M   'P 1'
#
loop_
_entity.id
_entity.type
_entity.pdbx_description
1 polymer ?
#
loop_
_entity_poly.entity_id
_entity_poly.type
_entity_poly.pdbx_seq_one_letter_code
_entity_poly.pdbx_strand_id
1 'polypeptide(L)'
;MQKQRPLHPDFQRLLSFKDQPLIDLFCDLRAYILDLYPDSNELLYHTHALTAVFSISEKLSDAFCMLPIYTNHVNLGFNKGTLLKDPHGLLTGTGNLIRHIDVNTQSDYRNPKVESL
;
A
#
# COMPACT_ATOMS: atom_id res chain seq x y z
N MET A 1 -22.09 3.05 4.08
CA MET A 1 -21.79 1.60 4.07
C MET A 1 -20.50 1.41 3.28
N GLN A 2 -19.38 1.17 3.94
CA GLN A 2 -18.14 0.80 3.25
C GLN A 2 -18.40 -0.52 2.53
N LYS A 3 -18.37 -0.50 1.19
CA LYS A 3 -18.33 -1.75 0.42
C LYS A 3 -16.96 -2.37 0.70
N GLN A 4 -16.88 -3.33 1.62
CA GLN A 4 -15.68 -4.15 1.75
C GLN A 4 -15.41 -4.79 0.39
N ARG A 5 -14.36 -4.33 -0.29
CA ARG A 5 -13.89 -4.94 -1.53
C ARG A 5 -13.17 -6.23 -1.16
N PRO A 6 -13.71 -7.42 -1.47
CA PRO A 6 -13.04 -8.66 -1.14
C PRO A 6 -11.73 -8.77 -1.93
N LEU A 7 -10.71 -9.38 -1.33
CA LEU A 7 -9.50 -9.76 -2.06
C LEU A 7 -9.82 -10.90 -3.03
N HIS A 8 -9.17 -10.91 -4.19
CA HIS A 8 -9.28 -12.01 -5.12
C HIS A 8 -8.80 -13.32 -4.46
N PRO A 9 -9.47 -14.48 -4.65
CA PRO A 9 -9.11 -15.73 -3.96
C PRO A 9 -7.65 -16.15 -4.13
N ASP A 10 -7.08 -15.98 -5.33
CA ASP A 10 -5.67 -16.30 -5.57
C ASP A 10 -4.72 -15.42 -4.77
N PHE A 11 -5.03 -14.12 -4.66
CA PHE A 11 -4.27 -13.19 -3.83
C PHE A 11 -4.37 -13.58 -2.37
N GLN A 12 -5.58 -13.89 -1.89
CA GLN A 12 -5.83 -14.32 -0.52
C GLN A 12 -5.08 -15.60 -0.16
N ARG A 13 -5.05 -16.58 -1.08
CA ARG A 13 -4.26 -17.81 -0.91
C ARG A 13 -2.77 -17.50 -0.74
N LEU A 14 -2.20 -16.63 -1.57
CA LEU A 14 -0.79 -16.25 -1.42
C LEU A 14 -0.53 -15.45 -0.14
N LEU A 15 -1.47 -14.59 0.25
CA LEU A 15 -1.40 -13.80 1.47
C LEU A 15 -1.40 -14.71 2.72
N SER A 16 -2.16 -15.81 2.70
CA SER A 16 -2.27 -16.76 3.83
C SER A 16 -0.98 -17.50 4.18
N PHE A 17 0.06 -17.44 3.34
CA PHE A 17 1.37 -18.01 3.66
C PHE A 17 2.23 -17.10 4.56
N LYS A 18 1.72 -15.92 4.93
CA LYS A 18 2.43 -14.96 5.78
C LYS A 18 1.95 -15.04 7.22
N ASP A 19 2.73 -14.45 8.12
CA ASP A 19 2.36 -14.39 9.54
C ASP A 19 1.09 -13.54 9.75
N GLN A 20 0.21 -14.00 10.65
CA GLN A 20 -1.09 -13.37 10.88
C GLN A 20 -0.99 -11.86 11.21
N PRO A 21 -0.08 -11.39 12.08
CA PRO A 21 0.04 -9.95 12.35
C PRO A 21 0.38 -9.12 11.11
N LEU A 22 1.17 -9.69 10.19
CA LEU A 22 1.53 -9.02 8.93
C LEU A 22 0.34 -8.99 7.95
N ILE A 23 -0.45 -10.07 7.91
CA ILE A 23 -1.71 -10.12 7.14
C ILE A 23 -2.68 -9.07 7.67
N ASP A 24 -2.85 -8.97 8.98
CA ASP A 24 -3.75 -8.02 9.63
C ASP A 24 -3.33 -6.58 9.32
N LEU A 25 -2.03 -6.30 9.40
CA LEU A 25 -1.47 -4.98 9.10
C LEU A 25 -1.66 -4.58 7.63
N PHE A 26 -1.45 -5.52 6.69
CA PHE A 26 -1.72 -5.30 5.27
C PHE A 26 -3.22 -5.06 5.01
N CYS A 27 -4.09 -5.86 5.60
CA CYS A 27 -5.54 -5.73 5.43
C CYS A 27 -6.05 -4.38 5.99
N ASP A 28 -5.54 -3.94 7.14
CA ASP A 28 -5.90 -2.65 7.73
C ASP A 28 -5.40 -1.48 6.86
N LEU A 29 -4.15 -1.53 6.41
CA LEU A 29 -3.57 -0.52 5.54
C LEU A 29 -4.30 -0.44 4.20
N ARG A 30 -4.64 -1.59 3.61
CA ARG A 30 -5.46 -1.67 2.41
C ARG A 30 -6.82 -1.02 2.65
N ALA A 31 -7.53 -1.40 3.71
CA ALA A 31 -8.84 -0.82 4.02
C ALA A 31 -8.75 0.70 4.20
N TYR A 32 -7.72 1.18 4.89
CA TYR A 32 -7.46 2.60 5.07
C TYR A 32 -7.32 3.37 3.76
N ILE A 33 -6.53 2.86 2.80
CA ILE A 33 -6.40 3.51 1.48
C ILE A 33 -7.73 3.49 0.72
N LEU A 34 -8.49 2.39 0.79
CA LEU A 34 -9.78 2.29 0.13
C LEU A 34 -10.86 3.19 0.75
N ASP A 35 -10.73 3.54 2.02
CA ASP A 35 -11.60 4.51 2.70
C ASP A 35 -11.27 5.94 2.28
N LEU A 36 -9.99 6.28 2.11
CA LEU A 36 -9.55 7.59 1.62
C LEU A 36 -9.89 7.79 0.13
N TYR A 37 -9.73 6.72 -0.68
CA TYR A 37 -9.90 6.76 -2.14
C TYR A 37 -10.86 5.66 -2.61
N PRO A 38 -12.17 5.76 -2.30
CA PRO A 38 -13.15 4.72 -2.60
C PRO A 38 -13.34 4.46 -4.09
N ASP A 39 -13.08 5.46 -4.95
CA ASP A 39 -13.23 5.35 -6.41
C ASP A 39 -11.93 4.90 -7.12
N SER A 40 -10.86 4.64 -6.37
CA SER A 40 -9.61 4.12 -6.96
C SER A 40 -9.78 2.71 -7.50
N ASN A 41 -9.11 2.41 -8.60
CA ASN A 41 -8.90 1.05 -9.06
C ASN A 41 -7.89 0.36 -8.15
N GLU A 42 -8.12 -0.92 -7.89
CA GLU A 42 -7.19 -1.78 -7.18
C GLU A 42 -6.72 -2.91 -8.11
N LEU A 43 -5.43 -2.91 -8.40
CA LEU A 43 -4.76 -3.93 -9.20
C LEU A 43 -4.00 -4.87 -8.26
N LEU A 44 -4.36 -6.15 -8.28
CA LEU A 44 -3.74 -7.19 -7.47
C LEU A 44 -2.83 -8.04 -8.35
N TYR A 45 -1.56 -8.16 -7.99
CA TYR A 45 -0.63 -9.02 -8.72
C TYR A 45 0.46 -9.59 -7.82
N HIS A 46 1.14 -10.60 -8.33
CA HIS A 46 2.29 -11.22 -7.69
C HIS A 46 3.46 -11.28 -8.68
N THR A 47 4.54 -10.55 -8.39
CA THR A 47 5.79 -10.60 -9.16
C THR A 47 6.95 -10.92 -8.22
N HIS A 48 7.70 -9.92 -7.78
CA HIS A 48 8.75 -10.06 -6.77
C HIS A 48 8.19 -10.05 -5.35
N ALA A 49 7.10 -9.30 -5.15
CA ALA A 49 6.28 -9.29 -3.95
C ALA A 49 4.82 -9.55 -4.33
N LEU A 50 4.01 -9.92 -3.35
CA LEU A 50 2.56 -9.88 -3.49
C LEU A 50 2.14 -8.42 -3.28
N THR A 51 1.45 -7.81 -4.24
CA THR A 51 1.26 -6.36 -4.26
C THR A 51 -0.17 -5.97 -4.61
N ALA A 52 -0.75 -5.09 -3.81
CA ALA A 52 -1.93 -4.31 -4.18
C ALA A 52 -1.48 -2.92 -4.66
N VAL A 53 -1.99 -2.47 -5.80
CA VAL A 53 -1.67 -1.14 -6.36
C VAL A 53 -2.96 -0.36 -6.56
N PHE A 54 -2.95 0.91 -6.16
CA PHE A 54 -4.08 1.80 -6.29
C PHE A 54 -3.83 2.85 -7.37
N SER A 55 -4.80 3.00 -8.26
CA SER A 55 -4.71 3.89 -9.42
C SER A 55 -5.99 4.67 -9.65
N ILE A 56 -5.86 5.84 -10.26
CA ILE A 56 -7.00 6.68 -10.70
C ILE A 56 -7.57 6.22 -12.05
N SER A 57 -6.91 5.29 -12.74
CA SER A 57 -7.35 4.71 -14.01
C SER A 57 -6.97 3.23 -14.11
N GLU A 58 -7.32 2.56 -15.20
CA GLU A 58 -6.89 1.17 -15.44
C GLU A 58 -5.39 1.05 -15.75
N LYS A 59 -4.70 2.19 -15.95
CA LYS A 59 -3.27 2.22 -16.27
C LYS A 59 -2.43 2.19 -14.99
N LEU A 60 -1.41 1.34 -14.99
CA LEU A 60 -0.44 1.28 -13.91
C LEU A 60 0.43 2.55 -13.82
N SER A 61 0.61 3.28 -14.93
CA SER A 61 1.32 4.57 -14.94
C SER A 61 0.64 5.65 -14.11
N ASP A 62 -0.66 5.50 -13.90
CA ASP A 62 -1.50 6.43 -13.15
C ASP A 62 -1.66 5.98 -11.69
N ALA A 63 -1.01 4.88 -11.31
CA ALA A 63 -0.98 4.44 -9.93
C ALA A 63 -0.25 5.45 -9.05
N PHE A 64 -0.86 5.73 -7.91
CA PHE A 64 -0.34 6.70 -6.94
C PHE A 64 0.27 6.02 -5.72
N CYS A 65 -0.27 4.86 -5.34
CA CYS A 65 0.11 4.13 -4.14
C CYS A 65 0.20 2.62 -4.40
N MET A 66 1.07 1.92 -3.68
CA MET A 66 1.20 0.46 -3.71
C MET A 66 1.56 -0.12 -2.35
N LEU A 67 1.08 -1.33 -2.08
CA LEU A 67 1.31 -2.10 -0.88
C LEU A 67 2.00 -3.43 -1.22
N PRO A 68 3.30 -3.43 -1.53
CA PRO A 68 4.05 -4.67 -1.64
C PRO A 68 4.20 -5.27 -0.25
N ILE A 69 3.73 -6.51 -0.11
CA ILE A 69 3.89 -7.31 1.11
C ILE A 69 4.89 -8.44 0.85
N TYR A 70 6.01 -8.35 1.55
CA TYR A 70 7.13 -9.29 1.50
C TYR A 70 6.93 -10.40 2.54
N THR A 71 7.95 -11.23 2.75
CA THR A 71 7.88 -12.34 3.74
C THR A 71 7.62 -11.82 5.14
N ASN A 72 8.31 -10.74 5.56
CA ASN A 72 8.34 -10.31 6.96
C ASN A 72 7.90 -8.85 7.17
N HIS A 73 7.59 -8.11 6.11
CA HIS A 73 7.22 -6.70 6.19
C HIS A 73 6.32 -6.29 5.03
N VAL A 74 5.66 -5.15 5.19
CA VAL A 74 4.84 -4.49 4.17
C VAL A 74 5.26 -3.03 4.11
N ASN A 75 5.27 -2.48 2.90
CA ASN A 75 5.60 -1.07 2.69
C ASN A 75 4.39 -0.32 2.18
N LEU A 76 4.24 0.94 2.60
CA LEU A 76 3.37 1.92 1.94
C LEU A 76 4.20 2.67 0.91
N GLY A 77 4.10 2.25 -0.36
CA GLY A 77 4.87 2.82 -1.46
C GLY A 77 4.11 3.89 -2.23
N PHE A 78 4.82 4.96 -2.60
CA PHE A 78 4.32 6.04 -3.44
C PHE A 78 5.03 6.02 -4.79
N ASN A 79 4.26 5.83 -5.88
CA ASN A 79 4.82 5.63 -7.22
C ASN A 79 5.71 6.80 -7.67
N LYS A 80 5.32 8.03 -7.33
CA LYS A 80 6.08 9.27 -7.58
C LYS A 80 6.55 9.90 -6.26
N GLY A 81 6.98 9.06 -5.32
CA GLY A 81 7.39 9.48 -3.98
C GLY A 81 8.51 10.52 -3.94
N THR A 82 9.39 10.57 -4.96
CA THR A 82 10.43 11.62 -5.06
C THR A 82 9.88 13.03 -5.28
N LEU A 83 8.62 13.15 -5.71
CA LEU A 83 7.95 14.43 -5.94
C LEU A 83 7.14 14.91 -4.72
N LEU A 84 6.99 14.07 -3.70
CA LEU A 84 6.23 14.42 -2.50
C LEU A 84 7.05 15.35 -1.61
N LYS A 85 6.36 16.28 -0.96
CA LYS A 85 6.98 17.10 0.08
C LYS A 85 7.03 16.27 1.35
N ASP A 86 8.23 15.94 1.80
CA ASP A 86 8.44 15.17 3.03
C ASP A 86 9.12 16.04 4.10
N PRO A 87 8.41 17.01 4.71
CA PRO A 87 8.99 17.89 5.72
C PRO A 87 9.35 17.14 7.02
N HIS A 88 8.88 15.91 7.18
CA HIS A 88 9.06 15.10 8.38
C HIS A 88 10.07 13.96 8.21
N GLY A 89 10.62 13.75 7.01
CA GLY A 89 11.62 12.72 6.74
C GLY A 89 11.07 11.30 6.89
N LEU A 90 9.80 11.08 6.54
CA LEU A 90 9.11 9.79 6.66
C LEU A 90 9.49 8.82 5.53
N LEU A 91 9.87 9.35 4.37
CA LEU A 91 10.04 8.58 3.16
C LEU A 91 11.44 7.95 3.07
N THR A 92 11.45 6.64 2.87
CA THR A 92 12.65 5.83 2.63
C THR A 92 12.74 5.39 1.16
N GLY A 93 13.90 4.84 0.81
CA GLY A 93 14.19 4.29 -0.51
C GLY A 93 15.12 5.17 -1.36
N THR A 94 15.95 4.50 -2.16
CA THR A 94 16.98 5.12 -3.01
C THR A 94 16.65 5.08 -4.50
N GLY A 95 15.48 4.56 -4.87
CA GLY A 95 15.05 4.46 -6.27
C GLY A 95 14.87 5.83 -6.94
N ASN A 96 14.80 5.85 -8.27
CA ASN A 96 14.71 7.11 -9.03
C ASN A 96 13.34 7.80 -8.92
N LEU A 97 12.27 7.07 -8.59
CA LEU A 97 10.90 7.60 -8.60
C LEU A 97 10.11 7.23 -7.34
N ILE A 98 10.21 5.98 -6.91
CA ILE A 98 9.45 5.45 -5.78
C ILE A 98 10.12 5.83 -4.46
N ARG A 99 9.30 6.25 -3.50
CA ARG A 99 9.63 6.27 -2.07
C ARG A 99 8.58 5.47 -1.30
N HIS A 100 8.90 5.06 -0.09
CA HIS A 100 7.96 4.30 0.74
C HIS A 100 8.10 4.63 2.22
N ILE A 101 7.14 4.14 3.00
CA ILE A 101 7.22 4.06 4.46
C ILE A 101 7.27 2.57 4.80
N ASP A 102 8.22 2.18 5.66
CA ASP A 102 8.26 0.83 6.23
C ASP A 102 7.16 0.73 7.30
N VAL A 103 6.23 -0.22 7.13
CA VAL A 103 5.04 -0.31 7.99
C VAL A 103 5.21 -1.47 8.96
N ASN A 104 5.38 -1.13 10.24
CA ASN A 104 5.48 -2.09 11.34
C ASN A 104 4.24 -2.07 12.23
N THR A 105 3.57 -0.93 12.29
CA THR A 105 2.39 -0.68 13.13
C THR A 105 1.39 0.23 12.41
N GLN A 106 0.14 0.25 12.88
CA GLN A 106 -0.89 1.13 12.30
C GLN A 106 -0.55 2.62 12.45
N SER A 107 0.16 3.01 13.53
CA SER A 107 0.57 4.40 13.76
C SER A 107 1.55 4.93 12.71
N ASP A 108 2.24 4.04 11.98
CA ASP A 108 3.20 4.44 10.95
C ASP A 108 2.51 5.13 9.77
N TYR A 109 1.22 4.84 9.51
CA TYR A 109 0.47 5.42 8.39
C TYR A 109 -0.86 6.10 8.79
N ARG A 110 -1.44 5.77 9.95
CA ARG A 110 -2.64 6.42 10.47
C ARG A 110 -2.27 7.65 11.29
N ASN A 111 -1.69 8.64 10.63
CA ASN A 111 -1.33 9.89 11.28
C ASN A 111 -1.36 11.07 10.30
N PRO A 112 -1.56 12.31 10.81
CA PRO A 112 -1.67 13.50 9.95
C PRO A 112 -0.42 13.81 9.12
N LYS A 113 0.77 13.33 9.53
CA LYS A 113 2.01 13.57 8.79
C LYS A 113 2.06 12.74 7.51
N VAL A 114 1.52 11.53 7.54
CA VAL A 114 1.41 10.66 6.35
C VAL A 114 0.26 11.08 5.46
N GLU A 115 -0.88 11.49 6.05
CA GLU A 115 -2.03 12.02 5.28
C GLU A 115 -1.69 13.28 4.47
N SER A 116 -0.67 14.04 4.88
CA SER A 116 -0.25 15.29 4.23
C SER A 116 0.86 15.14 3.20
N LEU A 117 1.36 13.92 2.96
CA LEU A 117 2.32 13.62 1.89
C LEU A 117 1.66 13.75 0.51
#